data_AF-A0A7Y3CJE4-F1
#
_entry.id   AF-A0A7Y3CJE4-F1
#
_cell.length_a   1.000
_cell.length_b   1.000
_cell.length_c   1.000
_cell.angle_alpha   90.00
_cell.angle_beta   90.00
_cell.angle_gamma   90.00
#
_symmetry.space_group_name_H-M   'P 1'
#
loop_
_entity.id
_entity.type
_entity.pdbx_description
1 polymer ?
#
loop_
_entity_poly.entity_id
_entity_poly.type
_entity_poly.pdbx_seq_one_letter_code
_entity_poly.pdbx_strand_id
1 'polypeptide(L)'
;MKTSQKITRRDFMAAAGGSIISIGLPGVFVKLMDSENLAMAAELRSDGRRRIPPGQHAVKALPDMGGVQGDGNVPEWRLEIGGEVENPLTLKFSELMRLKQIAQTCDVHCVTGWTLLDSHWHGILMKTIIDLVKVKDKAGFVIFEAPGGYTSSIPLREASKDNVMLAHEFFDQKLPQAHGAPLRVLVPDRYFYKSVKWLQRIEFSVEDQPGYYERGGYSNSADPWKEERFKDD
;
A
#
# COMPACT_ATOMS: atom_id res chain seq x y z
N MET A 1 48.82 13.91 34.35
CA MET A 1 48.03 12.90 33.59
C MET A 1 46.56 13.17 33.85
N LYS A 2 45.80 13.49 32.80
CA LYS A 2 44.49 14.18 32.87
C LYS A 2 43.37 13.29 33.42
N THR A 3 42.60 13.84 34.33
CA THR A 3 41.39 13.29 34.95
C THR A 3 40.28 13.11 33.91
N SER A 4 39.74 11.90 33.77
CA SER A 4 38.59 11.61 32.90
C SER A 4 37.32 12.20 33.53
N GLN A 5 36.73 13.21 32.89
CA GLN A 5 35.42 13.74 33.28
C GLN A 5 34.33 12.71 32.89
N LYS A 6 33.57 12.24 33.88
CA LYS A 6 32.36 11.45 33.64
C LYS A 6 31.24 12.37 33.16
N ILE A 7 30.85 12.20 31.91
CA ILE A 7 29.69 12.86 31.29
C ILE A 7 28.44 12.49 32.09
N THR A 8 27.67 13.49 32.52
CA THR A 8 26.48 13.28 33.34
C THR A 8 25.23 13.09 32.47
N ARG A 9 24.17 12.48 33.02
CA ARG A 9 22.91 12.25 32.29
C ARG A 9 22.27 13.51 31.71
N ARG A 10 22.57 14.70 32.27
CA ARG A 10 22.12 16.00 31.73
C ARG A 10 22.89 16.41 30.47
N ASP A 11 24.18 16.09 30.39
CA ASP A 11 25.03 16.40 29.24
C ASP A 11 24.63 15.57 28.01
N PHE A 12 24.14 14.34 28.23
CA PHE A 12 23.61 13.48 27.16
C PHE A 12 22.31 14.01 26.55
N MET A 13 21.40 14.56 27.37
CA MET A 13 20.13 15.10 26.90
C MET A 13 20.29 16.42 26.12
N ALA A 14 21.35 17.20 26.41
CA ALA A 14 21.65 18.43 25.67
C ALA A 14 22.20 18.17 24.25
N ALA A 15 22.78 16.99 23.99
CA ALA A 15 23.30 16.62 22.68
C ALA A 15 22.22 16.16 21.68
N ALA A 16 21.01 15.84 22.14
CA ALA A 16 19.90 15.44 21.27
C ALA A 16 19.24 16.62 20.52
N GLY A 17 19.63 17.87 20.84
CA GLY A 17 19.04 19.09 20.27
C GLY A 17 19.75 19.69 19.05
N GLY A 18 20.83 19.08 18.53
CA GLY A 18 21.58 19.69 17.43
C GLY A 18 22.41 18.70 16.64
N SER A 19 22.12 18.62 15.34
CA SER A 19 22.90 17.95 14.29
C SER A 19 23.09 16.43 14.46
N ILE A 20 22.23 15.68 13.76
CA ILE A 20 22.28 14.23 13.59
C ILE A 20 23.66 13.81 13.07
N ILE A 21 24.51 13.29 13.96
CA ILE A 21 25.64 12.43 13.59
C ILE A 21 25.27 11.03 14.08
N SER A 22 24.74 10.22 13.16
CA SER A 22 24.27 8.86 13.39
C SER A 22 25.44 7.88 13.61
N ILE A 23 26.07 7.91 14.78
CA ILE A 23 26.96 6.81 15.21
C ILE A 23 26.12 5.83 16.04
N GLY A 24 25.21 5.13 15.37
CA GLY A 24 24.39 4.09 15.99
C GLY A 24 25.00 2.71 15.74
N LEU A 25 25.48 2.04 16.80
CA LEU A 25 25.81 0.62 16.72
C LEU A 25 24.58 -0.16 16.19
N PRO A 26 24.73 -1.11 15.26
CA PRO A 26 23.62 -1.78 14.56
C PRO A 26 22.50 -2.33 15.46
N GLY A 27 22.78 -2.71 16.71
CA GLY A 27 21.76 -3.19 17.65
C GLY A 27 20.96 -2.10 18.38
N VAL A 28 21.53 -0.92 18.61
CA VAL A 28 20.84 0.18 19.33
C VAL A 28 19.81 0.84 18.43
N PHE A 29 20.16 1.05 17.17
CA PHE A 29 19.27 1.64 16.18
C PHE A 29 18.05 0.74 15.90
N VAL A 30 18.26 -0.57 15.74
CA VAL A 30 17.17 -1.54 15.59
C VAL A 30 16.20 -1.49 16.77
N LYS A 31 16.70 -1.39 18.01
CA LYS A 31 15.88 -1.30 19.22
C LYS A 31 15.10 0.02 19.33
N LEU A 32 15.68 1.14 18.90
CA LEU A 32 14.97 2.43 18.85
C LEU A 32 13.82 2.36 17.83
N MET A 33 14.08 1.81 16.65
CA MET A 33 13.04 1.54 15.65
C MET A 33 11.95 0.58 16.18
N ASP A 34 12.30 -0.39 17.03
CA ASP A 34 11.29 -1.24 17.70
C ASP A 34 10.41 -0.42 18.65
N SER A 35 11.00 0.43 19.49
CA SER A 35 10.24 1.26 20.42
C SER A 35 9.35 2.28 19.71
N GLU A 36 9.83 2.87 18.60
CA GLU A 36 9.05 3.77 17.76
C GLU A 36 7.87 3.03 17.13
N ASN A 37 8.11 1.86 16.53
CA ASN A 37 7.06 1.05 15.92
C ASN A 37 6.01 0.56 16.94
N LEU A 38 6.44 0.23 18.17
CA LEU A 38 5.52 -0.10 19.27
C LEU A 38 4.72 1.10 19.76
N ALA A 39 5.32 2.29 19.79
CA ALA A 39 4.62 3.52 20.16
C ALA A 39 3.54 3.86 19.12
N MET A 40 3.88 3.81 17.83
CA MET A 40 2.92 4.01 16.73
C MET A 40 1.78 2.98 16.79
N ALA A 41 2.11 1.72 17.06
CA ALA A 41 1.12 0.65 17.21
C ALA A 41 0.10 0.89 18.33
N ALA A 42 0.50 1.62 19.37
CA ALA A 42 -0.35 1.94 20.52
C ALA A 42 -1.26 3.16 20.28
N GLU A 43 -1.08 3.90 19.18
CA GLU A 43 -1.94 5.02 18.82
C GLU A 43 -3.36 4.56 18.49
N LEU A 44 -4.30 5.50 18.56
CA LEU A 44 -5.69 5.30 18.15
C LEU A 44 -5.92 5.93 16.79
N ARG A 45 -6.86 5.37 16.04
CA ARG A 45 -7.41 6.00 14.84
C ARG A 45 -8.12 7.30 15.22
N SER A 46 -8.34 8.16 14.23
CA SER A 46 -9.12 9.40 14.40
C SER A 46 -10.55 9.17 14.94
N ASP A 47 -11.10 7.97 14.73
CA ASP A 47 -12.40 7.54 15.26
C ASP A 47 -12.35 6.93 16.68
N GLY A 48 -11.18 6.95 17.33
CA GLY A 48 -10.96 6.43 18.68
C GLY A 48 -10.78 4.91 18.78
N ARG A 49 -10.86 4.16 17.69
CA ARG A 49 -10.59 2.71 17.68
C ARG A 49 -9.08 2.43 17.67
N ARG A 50 -8.70 1.19 18.02
CA ARG A 50 -7.31 0.72 17.92
C ARG A 50 -6.78 0.93 16.50
N ARG A 51 -5.51 1.36 16.38
CA ARG A 51 -4.84 1.57 15.09
C ARG A 51 -4.47 0.29 14.37
N ILE A 52 -4.17 -0.78 15.11
CA ILE A 52 -3.86 -2.11 14.55
C ILE A 52 -5.08 -3.05 14.59
N PRO A 53 -5.42 -3.72 13.46
CA PRO A 53 -6.50 -4.70 13.42
C PRO A 53 -6.34 -5.88 14.35
N PRO A 54 -7.46 -6.47 14.83
CA PRO A 54 -7.39 -7.71 15.58
C PRO A 54 -6.56 -8.77 14.84
N GLY A 55 -5.75 -9.52 15.60
CA GLY A 55 -4.86 -10.54 15.03
C GLY A 55 -3.67 -10.00 14.23
N GLN A 56 -3.35 -8.71 14.30
CA GLN A 56 -2.21 -8.12 13.59
C GLN A 56 -1.08 -7.67 14.53
N HIS A 57 0.16 -7.68 14.02
CA HIS A 57 1.34 -7.07 14.67
C HIS A 57 2.04 -6.08 13.74
N ALA A 58 2.68 -5.05 14.29
CA ALA A 58 3.40 -4.05 13.49
C ALA A 58 4.71 -4.62 12.91
N VAL A 59 5.00 -4.30 11.65
CA VAL A 59 6.29 -4.59 10.98
C VAL A 59 6.98 -3.29 10.57
N LYS A 60 8.32 -3.31 10.46
CA LYS A 60 9.14 -2.13 10.17
C LYS A 60 9.31 -1.83 8.68
N ALA A 61 9.06 -2.82 7.83
CA ALA A 61 9.26 -2.73 6.40
C ALA A 61 8.25 -3.63 5.69
N LEU A 62 7.95 -3.33 4.44
CA LEU A 62 7.04 -4.12 3.64
C LEU A 62 7.66 -5.49 3.33
N PRO A 63 7.09 -6.62 3.78
CA PRO A 63 7.62 -7.94 3.47
C PRO A 63 7.50 -8.24 1.96
N ASP A 64 8.43 -9.04 1.43
CA ASP A 64 8.23 -9.63 0.10
C ASP A 64 7.16 -10.72 0.19
N MET A 65 6.10 -10.55 -0.60
CA MET A 65 4.94 -11.45 -0.65
C MET A 65 4.94 -12.31 -1.93
N GLY A 66 6.03 -12.31 -2.71
CA GLY A 66 6.16 -13.12 -3.92
C GLY A 66 5.20 -12.72 -5.04
N GLY A 67 4.90 -13.67 -5.95
CA GLY A 67 4.10 -13.46 -7.15
C GLY A 67 4.94 -13.39 -8.43
N VAL A 68 4.28 -13.40 -9.58
CA VAL A 68 4.95 -13.35 -10.89
C VAL A 68 5.21 -11.89 -11.25
N GLN A 69 6.49 -11.53 -11.32
CA GLN A 69 6.89 -10.15 -11.64
C GLN A 69 6.52 -9.81 -13.09
N GLY A 70 6.04 -8.59 -13.30
CA GLY A 70 5.86 -8.04 -14.64
C GLY A 70 7.19 -7.66 -15.27
N ASP A 71 7.14 -7.32 -16.56
CA ASP A 71 8.29 -6.73 -17.24
C ASP A 71 8.68 -5.42 -16.56
N GLY A 72 9.96 -5.32 -16.17
CA GLY A 72 10.54 -4.12 -15.58
C GLY A 72 10.83 -3.01 -16.60
N ASN A 73 10.63 -3.26 -17.90
CA ASN A 73 10.88 -2.29 -18.96
C ASN A 73 9.79 -1.20 -19.03
N VAL A 74 9.95 -0.17 -18.20
CA VAL A 74 9.00 0.95 -18.05
C VAL A 74 8.61 1.63 -19.38
N PRO A 75 9.52 1.89 -20.34
CA PRO A 75 9.15 2.42 -21.67
C PRO A 75 8.14 1.56 -22.46
N GLU A 76 8.19 0.25 -22.33
CA GLU A 76 7.31 -0.70 -23.03
C GLU A 76 6.04 -1.01 -22.24
N TRP A 77 6.07 -0.79 -20.93
CA TRP A 77 4.93 -1.00 -20.05
C TRP A 77 3.70 -0.18 -20.47
N ARG A 78 2.53 -0.81 -20.36
CA ARG A 78 1.21 -0.23 -20.66
C ARG A 78 0.21 -0.64 -19.60
N LEU A 79 -0.72 0.27 -19.28
CA LEU A 79 -1.92 -0.01 -18.50
C LEU A 79 -3.12 -0.01 -19.41
N GLU A 80 -3.80 -1.14 -19.53
CA GLU A 80 -5.07 -1.23 -20.23
C GLU A 80 -6.23 -0.90 -19.28
N ILE A 81 -7.17 -0.07 -19.73
CA ILE A 81 -8.34 0.30 -18.96
C ILE A 81 -9.59 0.15 -19.84
N GLY A 82 -10.55 -0.66 -19.39
CA GLY A 82 -11.71 -0.99 -20.21
C GLY A 82 -12.90 -1.54 -19.43
N GLY A 83 -13.75 -2.28 -20.13
CA GLY A 83 -15.02 -2.81 -19.62
C GLY A 83 -16.14 -1.79 -19.70
N GLU A 84 -16.85 -1.58 -18.60
CA GLU A 84 -18.03 -0.73 -18.48
C GLU A 84 -17.70 0.77 -18.37
N VAL A 85 -17.06 1.29 -19.41
CA VAL A 85 -16.61 2.69 -19.54
C VAL A 85 -17.03 3.29 -20.88
N GLU A 86 -17.12 4.61 -20.98
CA GLU A 86 -17.33 5.31 -22.25
C GLU A 86 -16.03 5.45 -23.06
N ASN A 87 -14.90 5.69 -22.39
CA ASN A 87 -13.60 5.94 -23.01
C ASN A 87 -12.59 4.85 -22.58
N PRO A 88 -12.60 3.65 -23.19
CA PRO A 88 -11.53 2.69 -22.97
C PRO A 88 -10.22 3.23 -23.53
N LEU A 89 -9.11 3.00 -22.83
CA LEU A 89 -7.82 3.53 -23.24
C LEU A 89 -6.65 2.72 -22.68
N THR A 90 -5.49 2.91 -23.31
CA THR A 90 -4.22 2.29 -22.89
C THR A 90 -3.22 3.39 -22.58
N LEU A 91 -2.71 3.44 -21.35
CA LEU A 91 -1.74 4.44 -20.91
C LEU A 91 -0.32 3.90 -20.91
N LYS A 92 0.61 4.71 -21.41
CA LYS A 92 2.04 4.58 -21.11
C LYS A 92 2.31 5.07 -19.71
N PHE A 93 3.40 4.59 -19.11
CA PHE A 93 3.82 5.09 -17.80
C PHE A 93 4.04 6.62 -17.80
N SER A 94 4.62 7.17 -18.88
CA SER A 94 4.85 8.62 -19.01
C SER A 94 3.56 9.46 -19.10
N GLU A 95 2.44 8.86 -19.52
CA GLU A 95 1.14 9.52 -19.57
C GLU A 95 0.49 9.52 -18.17
N LEU A 96 0.62 8.42 -17.43
CA LEU A 96 0.20 8.38 -16.01
C LEU A 96 0.91 9.43 -15.16
N MET A 97 2.20 9.68 -15.41
CA MET A 97 2.96 10.70 -14.68
C MET A 97 2.48 12.13 -14.93
N ARG A 98 1.68 12.37 -15.99
CA ARG A 98 1.10 13.68 -16.29
C ARG A 98 -0.24 13.90 -15.60
N LEU A 99 -0.84 12.86 -15.04
CA LEU A 99 -2.07 12.97 -14.25
C LEU A 99 -1.76 13.62 -12.90
N LYS A 100 -2.82 14.05 -12.20
CA LYS A 100 -2.72 14.62 -10.86
C LYS A 100 -2.09 13.62 -9.89
N GLN A 101 -0.90 13.95 -9.39
CA GLN A 101 -0.16 13.16 -8.40
C GLN A 101 -0.60 13.56 -6.98
N ILE A 102 -0.68 12.58 -6.09
CA ILE A 102 -1.05 12.73 -4.68
C ILE A 102 -0.07 11.93 -3.82
N ALA A 103 0.30 12.51 -2.68
CA ALA A 103 0.98 11.85 -1.59
C ALA A 103 -0.05 11.35 -0.56
N GLN A 104 0.13 10.15 -0.04
CA GLN A 104 -0.72 9.59 1.01
C GLN A 104 0.11 8.81 2.01
N THR A 105 -0.13 9.05 3.30
CA THR A 105 0.32 8.19 4.39
C THR A 105 -0.85 7.36 4.87
N CYS A 106 -0.68 6.04 4.94
CA CYS A 106 -1.69 5.13 5.46
C CYS A 106 -1.06 3.88 6.08
N ASP A 107 -1.85 3.11 6.81
CA ASP A 107 -1.45 1.78 7.27
C ASP A 107 -1.85 0.74 6.21
N VAL A 108 -1.08 -0.35 6.09
CA VAL A 108 -1.43 -1.48 5.23
C VAL A 108 -1.43 -2.78 6.02
N HIS A 109 -2.43 -3.62 5.79
CA HIS A 109 -2.72 -4.78 6.64
C HIS A 109 -2.67 -6.06 5.82
N CYS A 110 -1.82 -7.00 6.19
CA CYS A 110 -1.76 -8.30 5.53
C CYS A 110 -2.64 -9.33 6.20
N VAL A 111 -3.29 -10.16 5.38
CA VAL A 111 -4.12 -11.26 5.82
C VAL A 111 -3.36 -12.32 6.65
N THR A 112 -2.02 -12.35 6.58
CA THR A 112 -1.18 -13.24 7.39
C THR A 112 -0.80 -12.68 8.76
N GLY A 113 -1.38 -11.55 9.17
CA GLY A 113 -1.28 -11.05 10.54
C GLY A 113 -0.23 -9.97 10.78
N TRP A 114 0.31 -9.30 9.76
CA TRP A 114 1.17 -8.12 9.95
C TRP A 114 0.57 -6.81 9.43
N THR A 115 0.96 -5.69 10.02
CA THR A 115 0.59 -4.32 9.61
C THR A 115 1.82 -3.46 9.46
N LEU A 116 1.97 -2.78 8.33
CA LEU A 116 2.97 -1.73 8.18
C LEU A 116 2.28 -0.39 8.45
N LEU A 117 2.77 0.32 9.47
CA LEU A 117 2.24 1.61 9.91
C LEU A 117 2.91 2.76 9.19
N ASP A 118 2.19 3.87 9.02
CA ASP A 118 2.64 5.11 8.37
C ASP A 118 3.41 4.84 7.07
N SER A 119 2.86 3.97 6.23
CA SER A 119 3.41 3.72 4.91
C SER A 119 3.14 4.91 3.99
N HIS A 120 4.21 5.50 3.43
CA HIS A 120 4.14 6.68 2.56
C HIS A 120 4.13 6.26 1.10
N TRP A 121 3.11 6.70 0.36
CA TRP A 121 2.87 6.36 -1.03
C TRP A 121 2.68 7.62 -1.88
N HIS A 122 3.19 7.59 -3.12
CA HIS A 122 2.82 8.59 -4.13
C HIS A 122 2.28 7.92 -5.38
N GLY A 123 1.27 8.57 -5.96
CA GLY A 123 0.59 8.03 -7.11
C GLY A 123 -0.62 8.83 -7.54
N ILE A 124 -1.52 8.16 -8.26
CA ILE A 124 -2.74 8.73 -8.83
C ILE A 124 -3.94 8.13 -8.10
N LEU A 125 -4.86 8.96 -7.60
CA LEU A 125 -6.11 8.44 -7.05
C LEU A 125 -6.89 7.65 -8.10
N MET A 126 -7.46 6.53 -7.70
CA MET A 126 -8.28 5.70 -8.59
C MET A 126 -9.47 6.47 -9.16
N LYS A 127 -10.01 7.43 -8.38
CA LYS A 127 -11.02 8.40 -8.82
C LYS A 127 -10.61 9.19 -10.07
N THR A 128 -9.35 9.60 -10.18
CA THR A 128 -8.83 10.28 -11.39
C THR A 128 -8.97 9.40 -12.63
N ILE A 129 -8.76 8.09 -12.48
CA ILE A 129 -8.91 7.13 -13.58
C ILE A 129 -10.39 6.92 -13.91
N ILE A 130 -11.24 6.78 -12.89
CA ILE A 130 -12.70 6.66 -13.03
C ILE A 130 -13.27 7.85 -13.83
N ASP A 131 -12.86 9.07 -13.46
CA ASP A 131 -13.29 10.30 -14.13
C ASP A 131 -12.78 10.37 -15.58
N LEU A 132 -11.54 9.94 -15.83
CA LEU A 132 -10.91 9.95 -17.15
C LEU A 132 -11.63 9.02 -18.14
N VAL A 133 -11.96 7.79 -17.70
CA VAL A 133 -12.60 6.79 -18.56
C VAL A 133 -14.11 6.93 -18.66
N LYS A 134 -14.73 7.73 -17.78
CA LYS A 134 -16.18 7.90 -17.62
C LYS A 134 -16.88 6.55 -17.46
N VAL A 135 -16.82 6.01 -16.24
CA VAL A 135 -17.46 4.75 -15.88
C VAL A 135 -18.98 4.82 -16.09
N LYS A 136 -19.57 3.80 -16.71
CA LYS A 136 -21.01 3.72 -16.98
C LYS A 136 -21.79 3.40 -15.70
N ASP A 137 -23.03 3.88 -15.63
CA ASP A 137 -23.92 3.69 -14.45
C ASP A 137 -24.14 2.22 -14.03
N LYS A 138 -24.01 1.28 -14.96
CA LYS A 138 -24.17 -0.16 -14.68
C LYS A 138 -22.94 -0.82 -14.05
N ALA A 139 -21.79 -0.15 -14.01
CA ALA A 139 -20.59 -0.73 -13.41
C ALA A 139 -20.74 -0.83 -11.89
N GLY A 140 -20.61 -2.03 -11.35
CA GLY A 140 -20.64 -2.31 -9.91
C GLY A 140 -19.28 -2.58 -9.30
N PHE A 141 -18.29 -2.97 -10.11
CA PHE A 141 -17.01 -3.53 -9.67
C PHE A 141 -15.84 -3.04 -10.53
N VAL A 142 -14.65 -3.09 -9.93
CA VAL A 142 -13.36 -2.88 -10.60
C VAL A 142 -12.52 -4.13 -10.40
N ILE A 143 -12.03 -4.68 -11.49
CA ILE A 143 -11.17 -5.86 -11.54
C ILE A 143 -9.77 -5.38 -11.93
N PHE A 144 -8.78 -5.82 -11.17
CA PHE A 144 -7.38 -5.54 -11.39
C PHE A 144 -6.67 -6.81 -11.79
N GLU A 145 -5.83 -6.72 -12.83
CA GLU A 145 -5.06 -7.86 -13.33
C GLU A 145 -3.57 -7.58 -13.34
N ALA A 146 -2.82 -8.63 -13.10
CA ALA A 146 -1.37 -8.66 -13.04
C ALA A 146 -0.83 -9.94 -13.73
N PRO A 147 0.48 -9.98 -14.02
CA PRO A 147 1.12 -11.14 -14.62
C PRO A 147 0.88 -12.43 -13.83
N GLY A 148 1.01 -13.57 -14.51
CA GLY A 148 0.85 -14.87 -13.88
C GLY A 148 -0.59 -15.22 -13.50
N GLY A 149 -1.58 -14.54 -14.09
CA GLY A 149 -3.00 -14.79 -13.85
C GLY A 149 -3.50 -14.31 -12.48
N TYR A 150 -2.75 -13.41 -11.84
CA TYR A 150 -3.18 -12.80 -10.60
C TYR A 150 -4.27 -11.76 -10.88
N THR A 151 -5.43 -11.93 -10.27
CA THR A 151 -6.53 -10.96 -10.34
C THR A 151 -7.06 -10.65 -8.96
N SER A 152 -7.67 -9.49 -8.78
CA SER A 152 -8.45 -9.14 -7.59
C SER A 152 -9.53 -8.13 -7.95
N SER A 153 -10.68 -8.20 -7.27
CA SER A 153 -11.81 -7.31 -7.48
C SER A 153 -12.16 -6.54 -6.22
N ILE A 154 -12.66 -5.31 -6.41
CA ILE A 154 -13.32 -4.54 -5.36
C ILE A 154 -14.59 -3.88 -5.91
N PRO A 155 -15.60 -3.60 -5.06
CA PRO A 155 -16.74 -2.80 -5.47
C PRO A 155 -16.32 -1.41 -5.97
N LEU A 156 -17.01 -0.88 -6.99
CA LEU A 156 -16.74 0.46 -7.53
C LEU A 156 -16.83 1.55 -6.45
N ARG A 157 -17.77 1.41 -5.50
CA ARG A 157 -17.89 2.30 -4.34
C ARG A 157 -16.63 2.36 -3.47
N GLU A 158 -15.89 1.25 -3.37
CA GLU A 158 -14.63 1.20 -2.63
C GLU A 158 -13.50 1.81 -3.47
N ALA A 159 -13.43 1.46 -4.75
CA ALA A 159 -12.47 2.05 -5.69
C ALA A 159 -12.62 3.58 -5.82
N SER A 160 -13.80 4.12 -5.57
CA SER A 160 -14.12 5.56 -5.65
C SER A 160 -13.76 6.35 -4.38
N LYS A 161 -13.29 5.68 -3.32
CA LYS A 161 -12.86 6.37 -2.09
C LYS A 161 -11.61 7.21 -2.33
N ASP A 162 -11.48 8.27 -1.53
CA ASP A 162 -10.38 9.23 -1.65
C ASP A 162 -9.02 8.70 -1.13
N ASN A 163 -8.92 7.41 -0.80
CA ASN A 163 -7.69 6.76 -0.33
C ASN A 163 -7.22 5.57 -1.20
N VAL A 164 -7.93 5.23 -2.28
CA VAL A 164 -7.53 4.18 -3.23
C VAL A 164 -6.68 4.79 -4.32
N MET A 165 -5.51 4.21 -4.57
CA MET A 165 -4.46 4.81 -5.39
C MET A 165 -3.80 3.79 -6.34
N LEU A 166 -3.38 4.26 -7.50
CA LEU A 166 -2.37 3.62 -8.34
C LEU A 166 -1.00 4.22 -7.98
N ALA A 167 -0.23 3.48 -7.19
CA ALA A 167 1.02 3.95 -6.59
C ALA A 167 2.25 3.54 -7.42
N HIS A 168 3.18 4.46 -7.59
CA HIS A 168 4.45 4.25 -8.32
C HIS A 168 5.69 4.59 -7.49
N GLU A 169 5.50 5.21 -6.31
CA GLU A 169 6.55 5.49 -5.33
C GLU A 169 6.14 5.04 -3.93
N PHE A 170 7.15 4.71 -3.13
CA PHE A 170 7.04 4.20 -1.76
C PHE A 170 8.20 4.75 -0.92
N PHE A 171 7.89 5.44 0.20
CA PHE A 171 8.85 6.17 1.03
C PHE A 171 9.81 7.06 0.21
N ASP A 172 9.21 7.97 -0.58
CA ASP A 172 9.90 8.98 -1.42
C ASP A 172 10.89 8.41 -2.43
N GLN A 173 10.77 7.12 -2.73
CA GLN A 173 11.60 6.39 -3.67
C GLN A 173 10.73 5.69 -4.70
N LYS A 174 11.31 5.41 -5.86
CA LYS A 174 10.68 4.55 -6.86
C LYS A 174 10.28 3.23 -6.22
N LEU A 175 9.09 2.75 -6.54
CA LEU A 175 8.62 1.47 -6.04
C LEU A 175 9.64 0.36 -6.40
N PRO A 176 10.07 -0.47 -5.44
CA PRO A 176 10.94 -1.61 -5.76
C PRO A 176 10.22 -2.62 -6.65
N GLN A 177 10.95 -3.29 -7.55
CA GLN A 177 10.37 -4.29 -8.47
C GLN A 177 9.62 -5.39 -7.70
N ALA A 178 10.18 -5.91 -6.60
CA ALA A 178 9.53 -6.92 -5.75
C ALA A 178 8.18 -6.45 -5.14
N HIS A 179 7.99 -5.14 -5.04
CA HIS A 179 6.80 -4.51 -4.47
C HIS A 179 5.83 -3.97 -5.52
N GLY A 180 6.04 -4.29 -6.79
CA GLY A 180 5.06 -4.08 -7.86
C GLY A 180 5.38 -2.96 -8.84
N ALA A 181 6.64 -2.55 -8.97
CA ALA A 181 7.03 -1.56 -9.97
C ALA A 181 6.66 -1.99 -11.41
N PRO A 182 6.33 -1.06 -12.32
CA PRO A 182 6.33 0.39 -12.12
C PRO A 182 5.06 0.92 -11.44
N LEU A 183 4.01 0.10 -11.30
CA LEU A 183 2.72 0.54 -10.77
C LEU A 183 1.99 -0.58 -10.02
N ARG A 184 1.45 -0.25 -8.86
CA ARG A 184 0.58 -1.13 -8.08
C ARG A 184 -0.72 -0.45 -7.70
N VAL A 185 -1.74 -1.23 -7.41
CA VAL A 185 -2.93 -0.76 -6.69
C VAL A 185 -2.61 -0.70 -5.19
N LEU A 186 -3.16 0.29 -4.52
CA LEU A 186 -3.17 0.46 -3.07
C LEU A 186 -4.63 0.65 -2.60
N VAL A 187 -5.11 -0.28 -1.76
CA VAL A 187 -6.45 -0.27 -1.16
C VAL A 187 -6.30 -0.37 0.37
N PRO A 188 -6.10 0.76 1.08
CA PRO A 188 -5.73 0.73 2.51
C PRO A 188 -6.78 0.09 3.41
N ASP A 189 -8.06 0.25 3.07
CA ASP A 189 -9.19 -0.24 3.86
C ASP A 189 -9.41 -1.76 3.73
N ARG A 190 -8.52 -2.48 3.05
CA ARG A 190 -8.66 -3.92 2.76
C ARG A 190 -7.38 -4.67 3.05
N TYR A 191 -7.49 -5.98 3.26
CA TYR A 191 -6.32 -6.83 3.31
C TYR A 191 -5.50 -6.68 2.02
N PHE A 192 -4.19 -6.65 2.20
CA PHE A 192 -3.25 -6.12 1.23
C PHE A 192 -3.14 -6.95 -0.06
N TYR A 193 -3.71 -8.16 -0.10
CA TYR A 193 -3.81 -8.91 -1.36
C TYR A 193 -4.77 -8.24 -2.38
N LYS A 194 -5.71 -7.40 -1.93
CA LYS A 194 -6.51 -6.54 -2.82
C LYS A 194 -5.68 -5.43 -3.49
N SER A 195 -4.49 -5.13 -2.95
CA SER A 195 -3.55 -4.13 -3.47
C SER A 195 -2.61 -4.78 -4.50
N VAL A 196 -3.10 -4.99 -5.72
CA VAL A 196 -2.43 -5.73 -6.80
C VAL A 196 -1.07 -5.13 -7.19
N LYS A 197 -0.02 -5.96 -7.26
CA LYS A 197 1.33 -5.59 -7.73
C LYS A 197 1.46 -5.77 -9.24
N TRP A 198 2.35 -5.00 -9.89
CA TRP A 198 2.64 -5.10 -11.33
C TRP A 198 1.37 -4.96 -12.19
N LEU A 199 0.57 -3.94 -11.90
CA LEU A 199 -0.73 -3.75 -12.53
C LEU A 199 -0.59 -3.68 -14.07
N GLN A 200 -1.42 -4.44 -14.78
CA GLN A 200 -1.45 -4.47 -16.24
C GLN A 200 -2.79 -4.02 -16.82
N ARG A 201 -3.89 -4.36 -16.13
CA ARG A 201 -5.24 -4.07 -16.61
C ARG A 201 -6.17 -3.68 -15.48
N ILE A 202 -7.05 -2.73 -15.78
CA ILE A 202 -8.21 -2.35 -14.98
C ILE A 202 -9.45 -2.58 -15.83
N GLU A 203 -10.37 -3.37 -15.32
CA GLU A 203 -11.64 -3.65 -15.98
C GLU A 203 -12.82 -3.26 -15.08
N PHE A 204 -13.68 -2.38 -15.58
CA PHE A 204 -14.93 -2.03 -14.92
C PHE A 204 -16.01 -3.04 -15.33
N SER A 205 -16.73 -3.60 -14.37
CA SER A 205 -17.69 -4.69 -14.61
C SER A 205 -19.00 -4.44 -13.88
N VAL A 206 -20.10 -4.96 -14.44
CA VAL A 206 -21.42 -4.99 -13.80
C VAL A 206 -21.42 -5.95 -12.61
N GLU A 207 -20.82 -7.13 -12.83
CA GLU A 207 -20.78 -8.21 -11.86
C GLU A 207 -19.39 -8.36 -11.24
N ASP A 208 -19.36 -8.89 -10.02
CA ASP A 208 -18.12 -9.21 -9.34
C ASP A 208 -17.44 -10.43 -9.97
N GLN A 209 -16.11 -10.45 -9.93
CA GLN A 209 -15.30 -11.57 -10.36
C GLN A 209 -14.25 -11.90 -9.27
N PRO A 210 -14.48 -12.95 -8.45
CA PRO A 210 -13.53 -13.37 -7.43
C PRO A 210 -12.14 -13.62 -8.01
N GLY A 211 -11.14 -12.94 -7.43
CA GLY A 211 -9.74 -12.97 -7.83
C GLY A 211 -8.96 -14.20 -7.37
N TYR A 212 -7.63 -14.10 -7.43
CA TYR A 212 -6.70 -15.19 -7.12
C TYR A 212 -6.88 -15.73 -5.69
N TYR A 213 -6.85 -14.85 -4.69
CA TYR A 213 -6.97 -15.26 -3.28
C TYR A 213 -8.41 -15.65 -2.95
N GLU A 214 -9.39 -14.96 -3.51
CA GLU A 214 -10.81 -15.17 -3.27
C GLU A 214 -11.26 -16.54 -3.81
N ARG A 215 -10.76 -16.94 -4.99
CA ARG A 215 -10.91 -18.32 -5.51
C ARG A 215 -10.18 -19.34 -4.64
N GLY A 216 -9.11 -18.93 -3.96
CA GLY A 216 -8.36 -19.72 -2.99
C GLY A 216 -9.01 -19.83 -1.60
N GLY A 217 -10.22 -19.32 -1.41
CA GLY A 217 -10.98 -19.41 -0.15
C GLY A 217 -10.81 -18.21 0.80
N TYR A 218 -10.09 -17.17 0.37
CA TYR A 218 -10.03 -15.92 1.12
C TYR A 218 -11.33 -15.12 0.97
N SER A 219 -11.60 -14.25 1.95
CA SER A 219 -12.78 -13.38 1.94
C SER A 219 -12.83 -12.51 0.70
N ASN A 220 -14.00 -12.23 0.16
CA ASN A 220 -14.10 -11.28 -0.93
C ASN A 220 -14.12 -9.82 -0.44
N SER A 221 -14.73 -9.58 0.72
CA SER A 221 -14.83 -8.25 1.31
C SER A 221 -13.51 -7.80 1.90
N ALA A 222 -12.72 -8.71 2.48
CA ALA A 222 -11.34 -8.48 2.92
C ALA A 222 -11.18 -7.35 3.96
N ASP A 223 -12.17 -7.15 4.84
CA ASP A 223 -12.12 -6.09 5.87
C ASP A 223 -11.22 -6.52 7.06
N PRO A 224 -10.08 -5.84 7.29
CA PRO A 224 -9.16 -6.21 8.35
C PRO A 224 -9.72 -5.98 9.74
N TRP A 225 -10.66 -5.03 9.91
CA TRP A 225 -11.24 -4.70 11.22
C TRP A 225 -12.29 -5.68 11.68
N LYS A 226 -12.93 -6.35 10.74
CA LYS A 226 -13.92 -7.41 10.99
C LYS A 226 -13.30 -8.80 10.99
N GLU A 227 -11.99 -8.90 10.75
CA GLU A 227 -11.28 -10.17 10.60
C GLU A 227 -11.83 -11.06 9.48
N GLU A 228 -12.38 -10.46 8.41
CA GLU A 228 -12.89 -11.18 7.25
C GLU A 228 -11.70 -11.73 6.42
N ARG A 229 -11.06 -12.81 6.89
CA ARG A 229 -9.85 -13.38 6.28
C ARG A 229 -10.21 -14.42 5.24
N PHE A 230 -11.18 -15.27 5.55
CA PHE A 230 -11.65 -16.38 4.73
C PHE A 230 -13.09 -16.16 4.29
N LYS A 231 -13.53 -16.95 3.30
CA LYS A 231 -14.86 -16.82 2.69
C LYS A 231 -16.01 -17.05 3.68
N ASP A 232 -15.76 -17.85 4.71
CA ASP A 232 -16.76 -18.28 5.69
C ASP A 232 -16.74 -17.46 7.00
N ASP A 233 -15.85 -16.45 7.09
CA ASP A 233 -15.80 -15.48 8.20
C ASP A 233 -16.87 -14.40 8.03
#